data_AF-A0A6P1WBB2-F1
#
_entry.id   AF-A0A6P1WBB2-F1
#
_cell.length_a   1.000
_cell.length_b   1.000
_cell.length_c   1.000
_cell.angle_alpha   90.00
_cell.angle_beta   90.00
_cell.angle_gamma   90.00
#
_symmetry.space_group_name_H-M   'P 1'
#
loop_
_entity.id
_entity.type
_entity.pdbx_description
1 polymer ?
#
loop_
_entity_poly.entity_id
_entity_poly.type
_entity_poly.pdbx_seq_one_letter_code
_entity_poly.pdbx_strand_id
1 'polypeptide(L)' 'MYTDDSSIYTAAVHAGLISYAGGVVTVEIRPGQTSYNGNSRNGVNSKNYSGWSGSFVFVR' A
#
# COMPACT_ATOMS: atom_id res chain seq x y z
N MET A 1 2.06 -1.56 -4.81
CA MET A 1 3.11 -0.65 -4.31
C MET A 1 2.40 0.57 -3.77
N TYR A 2 2.81 1.04 -2.61
CA TYR A 2 2.19 2.16 -1.92
C TYR A 2 3.28 3.20 -1.64
N THR A 3 2.90 4.48 -1.60
CA THR A 3 3.79 5.55 -1.14
C THR A 3 4.17 5.31 0.31
N ASP A 4 5.36 5.74 0.72
CA ASP A 4 5.89 5.53 2.07
C ASP A 4 5.06 6.21 3.19
N ASP A 5 4.23 7.19 2.84
CA ASP A 5 3.28 7.86 3.75
C ASP A 5 1.93 7.14 3.90
N SER A 6 1.69 6.08 3.12
CA SER A 6 0.45 5.31 3.19
C SER A 6 0.34 4.51 4.49
N SER A 7 -0.84 4.49 5.11
CA SER A 7 -1.14 3.64 6.27
C SER A 7 -0.91 2.16 5.93
N ILE A 8 0.02 1.50 6.62
CA ILE A 8 0.33 0.07 6.43
C ILE A 8 -0.91 -0.79 6.68
N TYR A 9 -1.68 -0.50 7.73
CA TYR A 9 -2.91 -1.25 8.06
C TYR A 9 -3.93 -1.17 6.93
N THR A 10 -4.25 0.04 6.46
CA THR A 10 -5.25 0.25 5.40
C THR A 10 -4.75 -0.31 4.07
N ALA A 11 -3.45 -0.16 3.76
CA ALA A 11 -2.83 -0.73 2.57
C ALA A 11 -2.81 -2.27 2.60
N ALA A 12 -2.66 -2.88 3.77
CA ALA A 12 -2.69 -4.34 3.95
C ALA A 12 -4.10 -4.90 3.76
N VAL A 13 -5.13 -4.19 4.25
CA VAL A 13 -6.54 -4.51 3.95
C VAL A 13 -6.81 -4.33 2.45
N HIS A 14 -6.37 -3.22 1.85
CA HIS A 14 -6.48 -2.99 0.41
C HIS A 14 -5.80 -4.10 -0.41
N ALA A 15 -4.63 -4.58 0.03
CA ALA A 15 -3.92 -5.70 -0.59
C ALA A 15 -4.59 -7.07 -0.35
N GLY A 16 -5.57 -7.16 0.55
CA GLY A 16 -6.24 -8.41 0.91
C GLY A 16 -5.39 -9.34 1.75
N LEU A 17 -4.37 -8.81 2.45
CA LEU A 17 -3.46 -9.61 3.30
C LEU A 17 -4.01 -9.81 4.70
N ILE A 18 -4.77 -8.82 5.19
CA ILE A 18 -5.44 -8.84 6.49
C ILE A 18 -6.86 -8.30 6.33
N SER A 19 -7.71 -8.56 7.34
CA SER A 19 -9.03 -7.92 7.46
C SER A 19 -8.96 -6.72 8.42
N TYR A 20 -10.09 -6.04 8.63
CA TYR A 20 -10.18 -5.00 9.65
C TYR A 20 -9.99 -5.52 11.09
N ALA A 21 -9.95 -6.84 11.31
CA ALA A 21 -9.52 -7.42 12.58
C ALA A 21 -8.00 -7.33 12.81
N GLY A 22 -7.22 -6.92 11.79
CA GLY A 22 -5.77 -6.84 11.86
C GLY A 22 -5.06 -8.14 11.47
N GLY A 23 -3.75 -8.17 11.70
CA GLY A 23 -2.88 -9.31 11.39
C GLY A 23 -1.42 -8.90 11.24
N VAL A 24 -0.56 -9.89 10.97
CA VAL A 24 0.86 -9.67 10.71
C VAL A 24 1.09 -9.56 9.21
N VAL A 25 1.87 -8.56 8.81
CA VAL A 25 2.32 -8.36 7.43
C VAL A 25 3.79 -7.99 7.44
N THR A 26 4.49 -8.36 6.37
CA THR A 26 5.88 -7.97 6.15
C THR A 26 5.92 -6.98 4.98
N VAL A 27 6.64 -5.88 5.19
CA VAL A 27 6.85 -4.86 4.15
C VAL A 27 8.32 -4.77 3.78
N GLU A 28 8.58 -4.47 2.51
CA GLU A 28 9.89 -4.14 1.99
C GLU A 28 9.86 -2.68 1.52
N ILE A 29 10.80 -1.86 2.01
CA ILE A 29 10.96 -0.47 1.59
C ILE A 29 11.69 -0.43 0.25
N ARG A 30 11.18 0.39 -0.68
CA ARG A 30 11.73 0.55 -2.03
C ARG A 30 11.82 2.02 -2.42
N PRO A 31 12.66 2.37 -3.40
CA PRO A 31 12.63 3.69 -4.01
C PRO A 31 11.24 4.03 -4.53
N GLY A 32 10.88 5.30 -4.47
CA GLY A 32 9.61 5.77 -5.00
C GLY A 32 9.48 5.61 -6.51
N GLN A 33 8.23 5.66 -7.00
CA GLN A 33 7.89 5.62 -8.41
C GLN A 33 7.57 7.02 -8.94
N THR A 34 7.64 7.18 -10.27
CA THR A 34 7.24 8.41 -10.97
C THR A 34 5.72 8.60 -11.01
N SER A 35 4.94 7.53 -10.80
CA SER A 35 3.49 7.57 -10.65
C SER A 35 2.96 6.35 -9.89
N TYR A 36 1.79 6.50 -9.29
CA TYR A 36 1.05 5.44 -8.60
C TYR A 36 -0.39 5.44 -9.09
N ASN A 37 -0.84 4.28 -9.53
CA ASN A 37 -2.23 4.07 -9.92
C ASN A 37 -3.03 3.53 -8.72
N GLY A 38 -3.92 4.37 -8.21
CA GLY A 38 -4.94 4.00 -7.25
C GLY A 38 -6.03 3.16 -7.90
N ASN A 39 -6.65 2.32 -7.09
CA ASN A 39 -7.82 1.53 -7.42
C ASN A 39 -8.62 1.21 -6.16
N SER A 40 -9.80 0.61 -6.36
CA SER A 40 -10.63 0.09 -5.28
C SER A 40 -10.42 -1.41 -5.16
N ARG A 41 -9.95 -1.88 -4.00
CA ARG A 41 -9.83 -3.31 -3.69
C ARG A 41 -10.18 -3.56 -2.23
N ASN A 42 -10.84 -4.70 -1.99
CA ASN A 42 -11.19 -5.15 -0.63
C ASN A 42 -11.92 -4.09 0.21
N GLY A 43 -12.81 -3.31 -0.43
CA GLY A 43 -13.57 -2.24 0.21
C GLY A 43 -12.75 -1.00 0.59
N VAL A 44 -11.50 -0.91 0.16
CA VAL A 44 -10.61 0.25 0.36
C VAL A 44 -10.34 0.92 -0.98
N ASN A 45 -10.35 2.25 -1.00
CA ASN A 45 -9.99 3.06 -2.16
C ASN A 45 -8.59 3.62 -1.98
N SER A 46 -7.67 3.27 -2.87
CA SER A 46 -6.38 3.97 -3.01
C SER A 46 -6.50 5.09 -4.04
N LYS A 47 -5.67 6.13 -3.89
CA LYS A 47 -5.66 7.30 -4.78
C LYS A 47 -4.54 7.22 -5.80
N ASN A 48 -4.72 7.89 -6.92
CA ASN A 48 -3.64 8.14 -7.86
C ASN A 48 -2.68 9.18 -7.25
N TYR A 49 -1.39 8.95 -7.42
CA TYR A 49 -0.35 9.91 -7.06
C TYR A 49 0.65 10.07 -8.21
N SER A 50 1.23 11.26 -8.30
CA SER A 50 2.40 11.52 -9.14
C SER A 50 3.67 10.97 -8.46
N GLY A 51 4.84 11.45 -8.89
CA GLY A 51 6.10 10.99 -8.36
C GLY A 51 6.22 11.16 -6.85
N TRP A 52 6.76 10.15 -6.17
CA TRP A 52 7.01 10.16 -4.73
C TRP A 52 8.42 9.69 -4.43
N SER A 53 9.00 10.08 -3.29
CA SER A 53 10.39 9.76 -2.94
C SER A 53 10.60 8.32 -2.49
N GLY A 54 9.63 7.76 -1.78
CA GLY A 54 9.70 6.42 -1.22
C GLY A 54 8.45 5.59 -1.48
N SER A 55 8.61 4.28 -1.31
CA SER A 55 7.54 3.31 -1.44
C SER A 55 7.73 2.15 -0.48
N PHE A 56 6.65 1.40 -0.30
CA PHE A 56 6.74 0.02 0.18
C PHE A 56 5.91 -0.95 -0.65
N VAL A 57 6.29 -2.22 -0.57
CA VAL A 57 5.53 -3.36 -1.06
C VAL A 57 5.35 -4.38 0.06
N PHE A 58 4.33 -5.21 -0.04
CA PHE A 58 4.19 -6.36 0.84
C PHE A 58 4.95 -7.55 0.25
N VAL A 59 5.73 -8.23 1.08
CA VAL A 59 6.46 -9.45 0.74
C VAL A 59 5.93 -10.62 1.54
N ARG A 60 5.98 -11.82 0.95
CA ARG A 60 5.62 -13.09 1.58
C ARG A 60 6.88 -13.90 1.79
#